data_AF-A0A1I3WAV9-F1
#
_entry.id   AF-A0A1I3WAV9-F1
#
_cell.length_a   1.000
_cell.length_b   1.000
_cell.length_c   1.000
_cell.angle_alpha   90.00
_cell.angle_beta   90.00
_cell.angle_gamma   90.00
#
_symmetry.space_group_name_H-M   'P 1'
#
loop_
_entity.id
_entity.type
_entity.pdbx_description
1 polymer ?
#
loop_
_entity_poly.entity_id
_entity_poly.type
_entity_poly.pdbx_seq_one_letter_code
_entity_poly.pdbx_strand_id
1 'polypeptide(L)'
;METLATRPDLLDAALRIGDIGFEFLQHDEIGTLTRAARLARRWPEHFLVLLDGGEPVARAVGVPVAFPAPGREELPDTGWDGAILWAAEDALDGRRPTALAALDVQVALGRRGEGIAAEALRVLEESARGLSRLVVPVRPTTKALEPHVPMAEFVARSAHRTTAFGPFVHRRRCAGARARLGGARLRRVRRAQRVGGVLARRRPDPVPLQCGAQQ
;
A
#
# COMPACT_ATOMS: atom_id res chain seq x y z
N MET A 1 -17.98 -9.00 0.95
CA MET A 1 -17.26 -7.70 0.94
C MET A 1 -18.17 -6.68 0.29
N GLU A 2 -18.29 -5.51 0.91
CA GLU A 2 -19.00 -4.36 0.38
C GLU A 2 -18.08 -3.13 0.32
N THR A 3 -18.47 -2.13 -0.47
CA THR A 3 -17.84 -0.80 -0.44
C THR A 3 -18.80 0.20 0.18
N LEU A 4 -18.30 1.31 0.72
CA LEU A 4 -19.19 2.37 1.19
C LEU A 4 -19.90 3.10 0.05
N ALA A 5 -19.47 2.92 -1.21
CA ALA A 5 -20.20 3.42 -2.38
C ALA A 5 -21.48 2.60 -2.64
N THR A 6 -21.45 1.29 -2.39
CA THR A 6 -22.61 0.39 -2.58
C THR A 6 -23.48 0.28 -1.32
N ARG A 7 -22.85 0.35 -0.14
CA ARG A 7 -23.49 0.19 1.17
C ARG A 7 -23.06 1.31 2.13
N PRO A 8 -23.52 2.56 1.88
CA PRO A 8 -23.17 3.69 2.74
C PRO A 8 -23.69 3.54 4.18
N ASP A 9 -24.71 2.71 4.39
CA ASP A 9 -25.26 2.35 5.70
C ASP A 9 -24.26 1.65 6.63
N LEU A 10 -23.19 1.05 6.07
CA LEU A 10 -22.15 0.38 6.86
C LEU A 10 -21.13 1.34 7.48
N LEU A 11 -21.19 2.65 7.18
CA LEU A 11 -20.18 3.62 7.62
C LEU A 11 -19.97 3.59 9.14
N ASP A 12 -21.03 3.75 9.93
CA ASP A 12 -20.91 3.84 11.39
C ASP A 12 -20.36 2.55 12.01
N ALA A 13 -20.77 1.41 11.47
CA ALA A 13 -20.26 0.12 11.93
C ALA A 13 -18.77 -0.07 11.56
N ALA A 14 -18.37 0.35 10.36
CA ALA A 14 -16.97 0.30 9.94
C ALA A 14 -16.08 1.24 10.78
N LEU A 15 -16.56 2.44 11.11
CA LEU A 15 -15.82 3.38 11.95
C LEU A 15 -15.65 2.89 13.40
N ARG A 16 -16.57 2.07 13.91
CA ARG A 16 -16.44 1.45 15.26
C ARG A 16 -15.33 0.42 15.37
N ILE A 17 -14.87 -0.18 14.27
CA ILE A 17 -13.75 -1.13 14.27
C ILE A 17 -12.43 -0.43 14.67
N GLY A 18 -12.30 0.85 14.36
CA GLY A 18 -11.14 1.69 14.67
C GLY A 18 -10.93 2.78 13.62
N ASP A 19 -10.04 3.73 13.90
CA ASP A 19 -9.66 4.81 12.96
C ASP A 19 -8.40 4.44 12.15
N ILE A 20 -8.03 5.27 11.18
CA ILE A 20 -6.90 5.05 10.27
C ILE A 20 -5.58 5.11 11.04
N GLY A 21 -4.72 4.11 10.82
CA GLY A 21 -3.40 4.07 11.42
C GLY A 21 -3.45 3.84 12.94
N PHE A 22 -2.28 3.97 13.57
CA PHE A 22 -2.17 3.86 15.02
C PHE A 22 -2.47 5.20 15.69
N GLU A 23 -2.83 5.17 16.99
CA GLU A 23 -3.16 6.35 17.79
C GLU A 23 -2.12 7.48 17.69
N PHE A 24 -0.83 7.16 17.63
CA PHE A 24 0.23 8.18 17.50
C PHE A 24 0.20 8.93 16.16
N LEU A 25 -0.32 8.34 15.07
CA LEU A 25 -0.46 9.01 13.77
C LEU A 25 -1.58 10.05 13.80
N GLN A 26 -2.54 9.92 14.72
CA GLN A 26 -3.69 10.83 14.80
C GLN A 26 -3.35 12.21 15.36
N HIS A 27 -2.09 12.41 15.77
CA HIS A 27 -1.60 13.63 16.41
C HIS A 27 -0.73 14.49 15.49
N ASP A 28 -0.52 14.08 14.23
CA ASP A 28 0.11 14.92 13.21
C ASP A 28 -0.93 15.48 12.22
N GLU A 29 -0.49 16.47 11.43
CA GLU A 29 -1.35 17.21 10.48
C GLU A 29 -1.92 16.26 9.42
N ILE A 30 -1.15 15.27 8.99
CA ILE A 30 -1.57 14.30 7.97
C ILE A 30 -2.62 13.35 8.53
N GLY A 31 -2.42 12.80 9.73
CA GLY A 31 -3.40 11.96 10.41
C GLY A 31 -4.73 12.67 10.67
N THR A 32 -4.68 13.99 10.95
CA THR A 32 -5.89 14.81 11.06
C THR A 32 -6.64 14.91 9.72
N LEU A 33 -5.92 15.02 8.60
CA LEU A 33 -6.50 15.04 7.26
C LEU A 33 -7.05 13.68 6.84
N THR A 34 -6.50 12.58 7.35
CA THR A 34 -6.84 11.22 6.91
C THR A 34 -7.71 10.43 7.87
N ARG A 35 -8.49 11.10 8.72
CA ARG A 35 -9.54 10.42 9.52
C ARG A 35 -10.38 9.51 8.64
N ALA A 36 -10.73 8.31 9.12
CA ALA A 36 -11.46 7.30 8.35
C ALA A 36 -12.74 7.88 7.71
N ALA A 37 -13.48 8.72 8.46
CA ALA A 37 -14.69 9.37 7.97
C ALA A 37 -14.44 10.33 6.77
N ARG A 38 -13.27 10.99 6.70
CA ARG A 38 -12.92 11.85 5.55
C ARG A 38 -12.60 11.00 4.33
N LEU A 39 -11.83 9.93 4.50
CA LEU A 39 -11.50 9.01 3.42
C LEU A 39 -12.75 8.30 2.89
N ALA A 40 -13.63 7.84 3.78
CA ALA A 40 -14.91 7.23 3.43
C ALA A 40 -15.78 8.14 2.56
N ARG A 41 -15.83 9.44 2.86
CA ARG A 41 -16.57 10.41 2.03
C ARG A 41 -15.88 10.71 0.70
N ARG A 42 -14.55 10.77 0.68
CA ARG A 42 -13.81 11.19 -0.51
C ARG A 42 -13.64 10.07 -1.54
N TRP A 43 -13.46 8.84 -1.06
CA TRP A 43 -13.19 7.65 -1.85
C TRP A 43 -13.99 6.44 -1.33
N PRO A 44 -15.34 6.52 -1.31
CA PRO A 44 -16.19 5.44 -0.79
C PRO A 44 -16.02 4.12 -1.56
N GLU A 45 -15.57 4.17 -2.82
CA GLU A 45 -15.27 3.00 -3.68
C GLU A 45 -14.03 2.25 -3.21
N HIS A 46 -13.13 2.93 -2.50
CA HIS A 46 -11.87 2.38 -1.97
C HIS A 46 -11.92 2.21 -0.45
N PHE A 47 -13.11 2.31 0.14
CA PHE A 47 -13.37 2.00 1.54
C PHE A 47 -14.19 0.71 1.63
N LEU A 48 -13.50 -0.40 1.92
CA LEU A 48 -14.06 -1.74 1.88
C LEU A 48 -14.41 -2.23 3.28
N VAL A 49 -15.54 -2.93 3.38
CA VAL A 49 -16.01 -3.57 4.61
C VAL A 49 -16.13 -5.07 4.35
N LEU A 50 -15.47 -5.86 5.18
CA LEU A 50 -15.59 -7.31 5.20
C LEU A 50 -16.69 -7.67 6.21
N LEU A 51 -17.61 -8.51 5.75
CA LEU A 51 -18.77 -8.94 6.52
C LEU A 51 -18.68 -10.44 6.78
N ASP A 52 -19.05 -10.86 7.98
CA ASP A 52 -19.28 -12.27 8.35
C ASP A 52 -20.70 -12.36 8.91
N GLY A 53 -21.57 -13.18 8.30
CA GLY A 53 -22.99 -13.23 8.68
C GLY A 53 -23.75 -11.89 8.59
N GLY A 54 -23.22 -10.91 7.84
CA GLY A 54 -23.76 -9.54 7.75
C GLY A 54 -23.16 -8.56 8.76
N GLU A 55 -22.33 -9.02 9.69
CA GLU A 55 -21.62 -8.19 10.66
C GLU A 55 -20.24 -7.73 10.14
N PRO A 56 -19.88 -6.44 10.24
CA PRO A 56 -18.53 -5.97 9.92
C PRO A 56 -17.45 -6.56 10.83
N VAL A 57 -16.55 -7.36 10.24
CA VAL A 57 -15.42 -7.99 10.94
C VAL A 57 -14.08 -7.32 10.64
N ALA A 58 -13.98 -6.62 9.52
CA ALA A 58 -12.80 -5.84 9.17
C ALA A 58 -13.15 -4.72 8.18
N ARG A 59 -12.24 -3.75 8.09
CA ARG A 59 -12.24 -2.74 7.03
C ARG A 59 -10.86 -2.61 6.40
N ALA A 60 -10.83 -2.32 5.11
CA ALA A 60 -9.63 -2.02 4.36
C ALA A 60 -9.82 -0.72 3.58
N VAL A 61 -8.84 0.18 3.65
CA VAL A 61 -8.95 1.51 3.06
C VAL A 61 -7.77 1.74 2.14
N GLY A 62 -8.09 2.04 0.87
CA GLY A 62 -7.14 2.48 -0.13
C GLY A 62 -7.38 3.94 -0.51
N VAL A 63 -6.34 4.59 -1.01
CA VAL A 63 -6.45 5.89 -1.70
C VAL A 63 -5.89 5.78 -3.12
N PRO A 64 -6.60 6.30 -4.12
CA PRO A 64 -6.15 6.27 -5.49
C PRO A 64 -5.05 7.31 -5.71
N VAL A 65 -3.98 6.93 -6.41
CA VAL A 65 -2.82 7.78 -6.70
C VAL A 65 -2.39 7.64 -8.16
N ALA A 66 -1.97 8.75 -8.76
CA ALA A 66 -1.27 8.77 -10.04
C ALA A 66 0.19 8.35 -9.80
N PHE A 67 0.46 7.05 -10.00
CA PHE A 67 1.79 6.47 -9.82
C PHE A 67 1.98 5.20 -10.68
N PRO A 68 3.06 5.11 -11.48
CA PRO A 68 4.06 6.14 -11.74
C PRO A 68 3.49 7.29 -12.59
N ALA A 69 4.06 8.47 -12.43
CA ALA A 69 3.74 9.68 -13.19
C ALA A 69 5.01 10.54 -13.35
N PRO A 70 5.06 11.52 -14.28
CA PRO A 70 6.18 12.45 -14.36
C PRO A 70 6.46 13.14 -13.01
N GLY A 71 7.71 13.06 -12.53
CA GLY A 71 8.10 13.58 -11.21
C GLY A 71 7.72 12.66 -10.03
N ARG A 72 7.14 11.50 -10.30
CA ARG A 72 6.79 10.44 -9.34
C ARG A 72 7.17 9.07 -9.90
N GLU A 73 8.43 8.93 -10.31
CA GLU A 73 8.99 7.69 -10.86
C GLU A 73 9.26 6.64 -9.76
N GLU A 74 9.51 7.11 -8.54
CA GLU A 74 9.73 6.31 -7.33
C GLU A 74 8.63 6.59 -6.31
N LEU A 75 8.44 5.71 -5.32
CA LEU A 75 7.53 5.98 -4.20
C LEU A 75 8.02 7.19 -3.38
N PRO A 76 7.12 7.86 -2.64
CA PRO A 76 7.50 9.04 -1.89
C PRO A 76 8.43 8.68 -0.74
N ASP A 77 9.47 9.50 -0.54
CA ASP A 77 10.42 9.33 0.56
C ASP A 77 9.75 9.46 1.93
N THR A 78 8.61 10.15 2.03
CA THR A 78 7.85 10.27 3.28
C THR A 78 6.93 9.07 3.54
N GLY A 79 6.93 8.05 2.66
CA GLY A 79 6.20 6.82 2.86
C GLY A 79 4.70 7.03 2.87
N TRP A 80 4.04 6.59 3.96
CA TRP A 80 2.58 6.66 4.11
C TRP A 80 2.06 8.09 3.96
N ASP A 81 2.68 9.07 4.61
CA ASP A 81 2.31 10.49 4.54
C ASP A 81 2.37 11.02 3.10
N GLY A 82 3.42 10.64 2.37
CA GLY A 82 3.61 11.05 0.98
C GLY A 82 2.55 10.47 0.03
N ALA A 83 2.13 9.23 0.27
CA ALA A 83 1.08 8.61 -0.54
C ALA A 83 -0.26 9.34 -0.37
N ILE A 84 -0.54 9.83 0.84
CA ILE A 84 -1.73 10.64 1.14
C ILE A 84 -1.64 12.00 0.48
N LEU A 85 -0.51 12.69 0.62
CA LEU A 85 -0.30 13.99 -0.01
C LEU A 85 -0.48 13.90 -1.51
N TRP A 86 0.08 12.87 -2.15
CA TRP A 86 -0.15 12.62 -3.57
C TRP A 86 -1.61 12.36 -3.91
N ALA A 87 -2.32 11.54 -3.12
CA ALA A 87 -3.74 11.30 -3.34
C ALA A 87 -4.56 12.60 -3.23
N ALA A 88 -4.23 13.47 -2.28
CA ALA A 88 -4.88 14.76 -2.09
C ALA A 88 -4.58 15.73 -3.26
N GLU A 89 -3.31 15.86 -3.66
CA GLU A 89 -2.91 16.64 -4.83
C GLU A 89 -3.61 16.14 -6.10
N ASP A 90 -3.62 14.83 -6.34
CA ASP A 90 -4.24 14.22 -7.52
C ASP A 90 -5.75 14.47 -7.55
N ALA A 91 -6.39 14.43 -6.37
CA ALA A 91 -7.81 14.72 -6.20
C ALA A 91 -8.15 16.20 -6.45
N LEU A 92 -7.25 17.13 -6.09
CA LEU A 92 -7.43 18.57 -6.31
C LEU A 92 -7.17 18.94 -7.77
N ASP A 93 -6.16 18.33 -8.37
CA ASP A 93 -5.72 18.61 -9.75
C ASP A 93 -6.50 17.80 -10.81
N GLY A 94 -7.39 16.89 -10.39
CA GLY A 94 -8.15 16.02 -11.29
C GLY A 94 -7.29 15.01 -12.05
N ARG A 95 -6.14 14.60 -11.50
CA ARG A 95 -5.25 13.63 -12.14
C ARG A 95 -5.86 12.23 -12.13
N ARG A 96 -5.77 11.53 -13.25
CA ARG A 96 -6.26 10.14 -13.33
C ARG A 96 -5.34 9.21 -12.51
N PRO A 97 -5.88 8.49 -11.51
CA PRO A 97 -5.10 7.55 -10.74
C PRO A 97 -4.75 6.31 -11.56
N THR A 98 -3.55 5.79 -11.34
CA THR A 98 -3.04 4.58 -12.00
C THR A 98 -2.63 3.50 -11.00
N ALA A 99 -2.67 3.82 -9.71
CA ALA A 99 -2.40 2.90 -8.61
C ALA A 99 -3.33 3.14 -7.43
N LEU A 100 -3.44 2.13 -6.56
CA LEU A 100 -4.09 2.22 -5.26
C LEU A 100 -3.03 2.10 -4.17
N ALA A 101 -3.02 3.02 -3.21
CA ALA A 101 -2.21 2.91 -2.00
C ALA A 101 -3.07 2.40 -0.85
N ALA A 102 -2.77 1.21 -0.33
CA ALA A 102 -3.46 0.60 0.80
C ALA A 102 -3.03 1.30 2.11
N LEU A 103 -3.84 2.21 2.63
CA LEU A 103 -3.45 3.00 3.80
C LEU A 103 -3.66 2.28 5.12
N ASP A 104 -4.70 1.45 5.22
CA ASP A 104 -5.12 0.91 6.50
C ASP A 104 -5.92 -0.39 6.33
N VAL A 105 -5.68 -1.34 7.24
CA VAL A 105 -6.48 -2.54 7.42
C VAL A 105 -6.72 -2.70 8.92
N GLN A 106 -7.98 -2.72 9.31
CA GLN A 106 -8.39 -2.91 10.70
C GLN A 106 -9.29 -4.12 10.82
N VAL A 107 -9.03 -4.95 11.83
CA VAL A 107 -9.82 -6.14 12.16
C VAL A 107 -10.44 -5.92 13.53
N ALA A 108 -11.74 -6.25 13.64
CA ALA A 108 -12.50 -6.18 14.87
C ALA A 108 -11.74 -6.91 15.99
N LEU A 109 -11.71 -6.33 17.19
CA LEU A 109 -10.82 -6.77 18.28
C LEU A 109 -10.97 -8.27 18.60
N GLY A 110 -12.22 -8.75 18.68
CA GLY A 110 -12.55 -10.15 18.96
C GLY A 110 -12.33 -11.13 17.80
N ARG A 111 -11.93 -10.63 16.62
CA ARG A 111 -11.73 -11.42 15.39
C ARG A 111 -10.27 -11.45 14.92
N ARG A 112 -9.35 -10.92 15.73
CA ARG A 112 -7.91 -10.89 15.43
C ARG A 112 -7.32 -12.29 15.58
N GLY A 113 -6.29 -12.59 14.77
CA GLY A 113 -5.63 -13.91 14.77
C GLY A 113 -6.27 -14.95 13.84
N GLU A 114 -7.44 -14.66 13.28
CA GLU A 114 -8.18 -15.57 12.37
C GLU A 114 -7.73 -15.46 10.90
N GLY A 115 -6.69 -14.67 10.59
CA GLY A 115 -6.22 -14.46 9.21
C GLY A 115 -7.00 -13.42 8.40
N ILE A 116 -8.02 -12.78 8.97
CA ILE A 116 -8.90 -11.79 8.31
C ILE A 116 -8.12 -10.61 7.71
N ALA A 117 -7.00 -10.18 8.32
CA ALA A 117 -6.18 -9.10 7.77
C ALA A 117 -5.58 -9.45 6.40
N ALA A 118 -5.18 -10.71 6.19
CA ALA A 118 -4.66 -11.18 4.91
C ALA A 118 -5.77 -11.21 3.85
N GLU A 119 -6.97 -11.63 4.26
CA GLU A 119 -8.15 -11.59 3.40
C GLU A 119 -8.53 -10.16 3.02
N ALA A 120 -8.56 -9.24 3.98
CA ALA A 120 -8.85 -7.83 3.75
C ALA A 120 -7.89 -7.21 2.72
N LEU A 121 -6.60 -7.55 2.80
CA LEU A 121 -5.61 -7.12 1.82
C LEU A 121 -5.83 -7.75 0.43
N ARG A 122 -6.13 -9.06 0.37
CA ARG A 122 -6.48 -9.74 -0.89
C ARG A 122 -7.67 -9.06 -1.55
N VAL A 123 -8.69 -8.76 -0.77
CA VAL A 123 -9.91 -8.09 -1.22
C VAL A 123 -9.60 -6.67 -1.75
N LEU A 124 -8.73 -5.93 -1.09
CA LEU A 124 -8.25 -4.64 -1.58
C LEU A 124 -7.48 -4.76 -2.91
N GLU A 125 -6.64 -5.80 -3.04
CA GLU A 125 -5.95 -6.12 -4.32
C GLU A 125 -6.95 -6.43 -5.44
N GLU A 126 -8.06 -7.09 -5.13
CA GLU A 126 -9.12 -7.37 -6.10
C GLU A 126 -9.86 -6.11 -6.53
N SER A 127 -10.13 -5.19 -5.60
CA SER A 127 -10.72 -3.88 -5.93
C SER A 127 -9.83 -3.02 -6.82
N ALA A 128 -8.50 -3.22 -6.74
CA ALA A 128 -7.51 -2.50 -7.52
C ALA A 128 -7.29 -3.08 -8.94
N ARG A 129 -8.06 -4.09 -9.38
CA ARG A 129 -7.85 -4.77 -10.68
C ARG A 129 -7.91 -3.86 -11.90
N GLY A 130 -8.59 -2.71 -11.82
CA GLY A 130 -8.63 -1.69 -12.88
C GLY A 130 -7.43 -0.75 -12.90
N LEU A 131 -6.54 -0.84 -11.91
CA LEU A 131 -5.36 -0.01 -11.75
C LEU A 131 -4.11 -0.80 -12.10
N SER A 132 -3.04 -0.10 -12.46
CA SER A 132 -1.79 -0.72 -12.87
C SER A 132 -0.98 -1.28 -11.69
N ARG A 133 -1.21 -0.78 -10.47
CA ARG A 133 -0.43 -1.12 -9.27
C ARG A 133 -1.28 -1.06 -7.99
N LEU A 134 -0.94 -1.94 -7.06
CA LEU A 134 -1.26 -1.78 -5.65
C LEU A 134 0.05 -1.47 -4.90
N VAL A 135 0.02 -0.44 -4.06
CA VAL A 135 1.11 -0.05 -3.16
C VAL A 135 0.66 -0.34 -1.74
N VAL A 136 1.44 -1.11 -1.00
CA VAL A 136 1.12 -1.45 0.40
C VAL A 136 2.28 -0.96 1.27
N PRO A 137 2.16 0.20 1.91
CA PRO A 137 3.03 0.60 3.00
C PRO A 137 2.88 -0.39 4.15
N VAL A 138 4.01 -0.82 4.69
CA VAL A 138 4.04 -1.84 5.72
C VAL A 138 5.10 -1.45 6.72
N ARG A 139 4.75 -1.63 8.00
CA ARG A 139 5.62 -1.35 9.12
C ARG A 139 6.11 -2.69 9.67
N PRO A 140 7.40 -3.03 9.50
CA PRO A 140 7.93 -4.25 10.08
C PRO A 140 8.03 -4.07 11.59
N THR A 141 7.09 -4.66 12.34
CA THR A 141 6.95 -4.49 13.79
C THR A 141 8.18 -4.98 14.57
N THR A 142 8.86 -6.01 14.06
CA THR A 142 10.07 -6.57 14.67
C THR A 142 11.34 -5.76 14.39
N LYS A 143 11.30 -4.72 13.53
CA LYS A 143 12.47 -3.89 13.25
C LYS A 143 12.99 -3.15 14.48
N ALA A 144 12.10 -2.84 15.42
CA ALA A 144 12.45 -2.20 16.68
C ALA A 144 13.41 -3.06 17.53
N LEU A 145 13.44 -4.38 17.33
CA LEU A 145 14.36 -5.29 18.00
C LEU A 145 15.78 -5.23 17.43
N GLU A 146 15.95 -4.67 16.24
CA GLU A 146 17.23 -4.60 15.53
C GLU A 146 17.50 -3.18 15.01
N PRO A 147 17.49 -2.14 15.86
CA PRO A 147 17.44 -0.74 15.43
C PRO A 147 18.65 -0.34 14.55
N HIS A 148 19.81 -0.92 14.82
CA HIS A 148 21.07 -0.63 14.11
C HIS A 148 21.16 -1.25 12.71
N VAL A 149 20.38 -2.31 12.43
CA VAL A 149 20.37 -2.94 11.11
C VAL A 149 19.76 -1.97 10.10
N PRO A 150 20.43 -1.67 8.97
CA PRO A 150 19.84 -0.88 7.90
C PRO A 150 18.52 -1.51 7.45
N MET A 151 17.46 -0.71 7.28
CA MET A 151 16.15 -1.27 6.91
C MET A 151 16.21 -2.11 5.64
N ALA A 152 16.97 -1.69 4.63
CA ALA A 152 17.14 -2.45 3.39
C ALA A 152 17.58 -3.90 3.66
N GLU A 153 18.51 -4.08 4.60
CA GLU A 153 19.03 -5.39 5.00
C GLU A 153 18.01 -6.17 5.83
N PHE A 154 17.37 -5.52 6.80
CA PHE A 154 16.32 -6.11 7.62
C PHE A 154 15.19 -6.66 6.74
N VAL A 155 14.72 -5.86 5.79
CA VAL A 155 13.66 -6.21 4.86
C VAL A 155 14.03 -7.38 3.96
N ALA A 156 15.24 -7.35 3.39
CA ALA A 156 15.73 -8.42 2.52
C ALA A 156 15.76 -9.76 3.26
N ARG A 157 16.18 -9.76 4.54
CA ARG A 157 16.20 -10.96 5.38
C ARG A 157 14.79 -11.41 5.79
N SER A 158 13.89 -10.48 6.10
CA SER A 158 12.50 -10.78 6.45
C SER A 158 11.71 -11.37 5.27
N ALA A 159 12.01 -10.94 4.04
CA ALA A 159 11.39 -11.49 2.83
C ALA A 159 11.64 -12.99 2.64
N HIS A 160 12.71 -13.53 3.24
CA HIS A 160 12.99 -14.97 3.27
C HIS A 160 12.29 -15.74 4.40
N ARG A 161 11.67 -15.04 5.37
CA ARG A 161 11.07 -15.63 6.58
C ARG A 161 9.55 -15.52 6.64
N THR A 162 8.92 -14.62 5.90
CA THR A 162 7.46 -14.42 5.94
C THR A 162 6.82 -14.67 4.57
N THR A 163 6.05 -15.74 4.46
CA THR A 163 5.19 -16.03 3.30
C THR A 163 3.96 -15.12 3.22
N ALA A 164 3.65 -14.35 4.27
CA ALA A 164 2.39 -13.61 4.35
C ALA A 164 2.53 -12.09 4.27
N PHE A 165 3.62 -11.48 4.72
CA PHE A 165 3.74 -10.01 4.77
C PHE A 165 5.20 -9.58 4.61
N GLY A 166 5.54 -9.14 3.39
CA GLY A 166 6.84 -8.57 3.05
C GLY A 166 6.85 -7.04 3.25
N PRO A 167 8.02 -6.41 3.49
CA PRO A 167 8.16 -4.95 3.55
C PRO A 167 8.09 -4.32 2.14
N PHE A 168 7.34 -3.23 1.97
CA PHE A 168 6.95 -2.56 0.72
C PHE A 168 6.93 -3.47 -0.51
N VAL A 169 5.87 -4.28 -0.65
CA VAL A 169 5.71 -5.16 -1.82
C VAL A 169 5.01 -4.39 -2.93
N HIS A 170 5.73 -4.16 -4.03
CA HIS A 170 5.12 -3.85 -5.31
C HIS A 170 4.83 -5.16 -6.04
N ARG A 171 3.55 -5.52 -6.17
CA ARG A 171 3.15 -6.63 -7.04
C ARG A 171 2.77 -6.06 -8.41
N ARG A 172 3.66 -6.19 -9.39
CA ARG A 172 3.34 -5.92 -10.81
C ARG A 172 2.67 -7.16 -11.38
N ARG A 173 1.43 -7.03 -11.88
CA ARG A 173 0.79 -8.12 -12.62
C ARG A 173 1.21 -8.03 -14.10
N CYS A 174 1.86 -9.06 -14.61
CA CYS A 174 1.95 -9.30 -16.06
C CYS A 174 0.86 -10.30 -16.44
N ALA A 175 0.07 -9.99 -17.45
CA ALA A 175 -0.83 -10.95 -18.07
C ALA A 175 0.01 -12.08 -18.70
N GLY A 176 -0.21 -13.32 -18.25
CA GLY A 176 0.22 -14.55 -18.91
C GLY A 176 1.72 -14.73 -19.17
N ALA A 177 2.53 -15.04 -18.15
CA ALA A 177 3.78 -15.81 -18.30
C ALA A 177 4.34 -16.19 -16.93
N ARG A 178 4.96 -17.38 -16.84
CA ARG A 178 5.61 -17.93 -15.64
C ARG A 178 6.50 -16.88 -14.95
N ALA A 179 6.28 -16.70 -13.65
CA ALA A 179 6.99 -15.73 -12.82
C ALA A 179 8.50 -16.02 -12.78
N ARG A 180 9.30 -15.21 -13.49
CA ARG A 180 10.69 -14.95 -13.13
C ARG A 180 10.70 -13.75 -12.18
N LEU A 181 11.09 -14.00 -10.94
CA LEU A 181 11.40 -12.96 -9.95
C LEU A 181 12.66 -12.20 -10.41
N GLY A 182 12.45 -11.16 -11.20
CA GLY A 182 13.48 -10.17 -11.53
C GLY A 182 13.68 -9.20 -10.35
N GLY A 183 14.93 -9.07 -9.91
CA GLY A 183 15.30 -8.51 -8.60
C GLY A 183 14.86 -7.08 -8.27
N ALA A 184 14.47 -6.88 -7.02
CA ALA A 184 14.24 -5.59 -6.39
C ALA A 184 15.52 -5.11 -5.67
N ARG A 185 15.73 -3.79 -5.51
CA ARG A 185 16.74 -3.22 -4.59
C ARG A 185 16.10 -2.13 -3.70
N LEU A 186 16.62 -1.93 -2.46
CA LEU A 186 16.14 -1.05 -1.33
C LEU A 186 17.15 0.08 -0.88
N ARG A 187 16.75 1.36 -0.67
CA ARG A 187 17.58 2.56 -0.22
C ARG A 187 17.00 3.17 1.06
N ARG A 188 17.35 4.41 1.41
CA ARG A 188 17.13 5.06 2.71
C ARG A 188 16.17 6.25 2.59
N VAL A 189 15.20 6.32 3.50
CA VAL A 189 14.30 7.45 3.73
C VAL A 189 14.89 8.31 4.85
N ARG A 190 14.93 9.64 4.66
CA ARG A 190 15.55 10.57 5.62
C ARG A 190 14.58 11.19 6.64
N ARG A 191 13.25 11.10 6.47
CA ARG A 191 12.30 11.76 7.39
C ARG A 191 11.00 11.04 7.75
N ALA A 192 10.61 9.94 7.11
CA ALA A 192 9.56 9.11 7.70
C ALA A 192 10.18 8.33 8.86
N GLN A 193 9.54 8.39 10.04
CA GLN A 193 9.63 7.45 11.17
C GLN A 193 10.98 6.76 11.35
N ARG A 194 11.69 7.01 12.47
CA ARG A 194 12.97 6.35 12.77
C ARG A 194 12.90 4.86 12.40
N VAL A 195 13.76 4.56 11.44
CA VAL A 195 13.98 3.30 10.73
C VAL A 195 13.09 3.06 9.49
N GLY A 196 13.58 3.48 8.32
CA GLY A 196 13.78 2.58 7.18
C GLY A 196 13.30 3.02 5.79
N GLY A 197 14.06 2.71 4.72
CA GLY A 197 13.87 3.35 3.39
C GLY A 197 13.61 2.49 2.13
N VAL A 198 13.68 3.16 0.97
CA VAL A 198 13.24 2.79 -0.40
C VAL A 198 14.35 3.01 -1.46
N LEU A 199 14.57 2.14 -2.49
CA LEU A 199 15.52 2.34 -3.65
C LEU A 199 14.76 2.30 -4.99
N ALA A 200 15.28 3.05 -5.98
CA ALA A 200 15.27 2.67 -7.39
C ALA A 200 16.60 3.00 -8.11
N ARG A 201 16.77 2.51 -9.36
CA ARG A 201 17.72 3.07 -10.35
C ARG A 201 17.40 2.69 -11.81
N ARG A 202 17.62 3.64 -12.73
CA ARG A 202 17.65 3.54 -14.21
C ARG A 202 18.82 2.67 -14.73
N ARG A 203 18.69 2.15 -15.96
CA ARG A 203 19.81 1.64 -16.80
C ARG A 203 20.00 2.51 -18.07
N PRO A 204 21.21 2.48 -18.67
CA PRO A 204 21.66 3.42 -19.71
C PRO A 204 21.23 3.01 -21.14
N ASP A 205 21.40 3.93 -22.09
CA ASP A 205 21.01 3.82 -23.50
C ASP A 205 21.56 2.57 -24.21
N PRO A 206 20.82 2.00 -25.19
CA PRO A 206 21.27 0.82 -25.93
C PRO A 206 22.26 1.19 -27.05
N VAL A 207 23.43 0.57 -27.02
CA VAL A 207 24.32 0.42 -28.19
C VAL A 207 23.74 -0.67 -29.10
N PRO A 208 23.69 -0.51 -30.43
CA PRO A 208 23.15 -1.51 -31.32
C PRO A 208 24.16 -2.64 -31.56
N LEU A 209 23.71 -3.90 -31.44
CA LEU A 209 24.47 -5.06 -31.91
C LEU A 209 23.79 -5.65 -33.14
N GLN A 210 24.57 -5.69 -34.21
CA GLN A 210 24.24 -6.21 -35.53
C GLN A 210 23.89 -7.70 -35.49
N CYS A 211 22.92 -8.06 -36.33
CA CYS A 211 22.53 -9.42 -36.62
C CYS A 211 23.56 -10.02 -37.59
N GLY A 212 24.27 -11.07 -37.17
CA GLY A 212 25.11 -11.90 -38.03
C GLY A 212 24.59 -13.33 -38.00
N ALA A 213 23.96 -13.73 -39.11
CA ALA A 213 23.47 -15.08 -39.35
C ALA A 213 24.64 -16.05 -39.59
N GLN A 214 24.33 -17.34 -39.38
CA GLN A 214 25.11 -18.51 -39.76
C GLN A 214 25.82 -18.38 -41.12
N GLN A 215 27.07 -18.81 -41.19
CA GLN A 215 27.45 -20.17 -41.59
C GLN A 215 28.75 -20.57 -40.90
#